data_AF-A0A7W0QM78-F1
#
_entry.id   AF-A0A7W0QM78-F1
#
_cell.length_a   1.000
_cell.length_b   1.000
_cell.length_c   1.000
_cell.angle_alpha   90.00
_cell.angle_beta   90.00
_cell.angle_gamma   90.00
#
_symmetry.space_group_name_H-M   'P 1'
#
loop_
_entity.id
_entity.type
_entity.pdbx_description
1 polymer ?
#
loop_
_entity_poly.entity_id
_entity_poly.type
_entity_poly.pdbx_seq_one_letter_code
_entity_poly.pdbx_strand_id
1 'polypeptide(L)'
;MSEAPLERTETGARPAVEGWFVLNVRHAQWFESELGFYTQFEGETARFPELGIGLGILRPGEPSAMYHGEDAQENFLCPLGRVPAPDRRRGAATHSLGLRPLPSLDRARLRR
;
A
#
# COMPACT_ATOMS: atom_id res chain seq x y z
N MET A 1 -12.55 -16.65 14.59
CA MET A 1 -12.82 -15.53 13.67
C MET A 1 -13.62 -16.03 12.49
N SER A 2 -14.62 -15.27 12.05
CA SER A 2 -15.37 -15.53 10.82
C SER A 2 -14.66 -14.94 9.62
N GLU A 3 -15.05 -15.39 8.41
CA GLU A 3 -14.62 -14.77 7.17
C GLU A 3 -15.24 -13.36 7.06
N ALA A 4 -14.41 -12.38 6.72
CA ALA A 4 -14.85 -11.02 6.46
C ALA A 4 -15.29 -10.89 5.00
N PRO A 5 -16.53 -10.42 4.72
CA PRO A 5 -16.93 -10.11 3.36
C PRO A 5 -16.10 -8.97 2.79
N LEU A 6 -15.81 -9.05 1.48
CA LEU A 6 -15.12 -7.99 0.75
C LEU A 6 -16.12 -6.95 0.24
N GLU A 7 -15.91 -5.69 0.64
CA GLU A 7 -16.59 -4.53 0.09
C GLU A 7 -15.90 -4.12 -1.22
N ARG A 8 -16.67 -3.94 -2.31
CA ARG A 8 -16.15 -3.38 -3.57
C ARG A 8 -16.46 -1.89 -3.62
N THR A 9 -15.41 -1.09 -3.78
CA THR A 9 -15.49 0.37 -3.99
C THR A 9 -15.18 0.71 -5.45
N GLU A 10 -15.33 1.97 -5.82
CA GLU A 10 -14.91 2.49 -7.14
C GLU A 10 -13.40 2.33 -7.41
N THR A 11 -12.61 2.09 -6.36
CA THR A 11 -11.13 2.13 -6.39
C THR A 11 -10.49 0.79 -6.01
N GLY A 12 -11.29 -0.26 -5.85
CA GLY A 12 -10.86 -1.60 -5.47
C GLY A 12 -11.64 -2.19 -4.30
N ALA A 13 -11.21 -3.36 -3.82
CA ALA A 13 -11.85 -4.11 -2.76
C ALA A 13 -11.03 -4.12 -1.45
N ARG A 14 -11.74 -4.22 -0.33
CA ARG A 14 -11.18 -4.27 1.04
C ARG A 14 -12.11 -5.06 1.97
N PRO A 15 -11.63 -5.59 3.12
CA PRO A 15 -12.51 -6.22 4.11
C PRO A 15 -13.48 -5.19 4.71
N ALA A 16 -14.77 -5.55 4.80
CA ALA A 16 -15.81 -4.67 5.34
C ALA A 16 -15.82 -4.62 6.88
N VAL A 17 -15.36 -5.70 7.52
CA VAL A 17 -15.34 -5.90 8.97
C VAL A 17 -14.11 -6.72 9.37
N GLU A 18 -13.84 -6.78 10.66
CA GLU A 18 -12.79 -7.65 11.20
C GLU A 18 -13.07 -9.14 10.90
N GLY A 19 -12.03 -9.86 10.51
CA GLY A 19 -12.10 -11.28 10.15
C GLY A 19 -11.00 -11.68 9.18
N TRP A 20 -10.96 -12.96 8.83
CA TRP A 20 -10.03 -13.44 7.80
C TRP A 20 -10.63 -13.23 6.40
N PHE A 21 -9.81 -13.03 5.37
CA PHE A 21 -10.29 -12.86 3.99
C PHE A 21 -9.26 -13.39 2.99
N VAL A 22 -9.72 -13.66 1.77
CA VAL A 22 -8.86 -13.94 0.62
C VAL A 22 -9.10 -12.88 -0.44
N LEU A 23 -8.11 -12.02 -0.68
CA LEU A 23 -8.18 -10.93 -1.65
C LEU A 23 -7.07 -11.07 -2.69
N ASN A 24 -7.45 -11.12 -3.97
CA ASN A 24 -6.47 -10.99 -5.04
C ASN A 24 -5.95 -9.55 -5.07
N VAL A 25 -4.63 -9.38 -4.91
CA VAL A 25 -3.98 -8.07 -4.85
C VAL A 25 -4.28 -7.17 -6.06
N ARG A 26 -4.54 -7.74 -7.25
CA ARG A 26 -4.97 -6.98 -8.44
C ARG A 26 -6.27 -6.21 -8.22
N HIS A 27 -7.16 -6.75 -7.38
CA HIS A 27 -8.46 -6.18 -7.07
C HIS A 27 -8.47 -5.35 -5.78
N ALA A 28 -7.34 -5.25 -5.06
CA ALA A 28 -7.27 -4.45 -3.85
C ALA A 28 -7.46 -2.96 -4.13
N GLN A 29 -7.67 -2.16 -3.08
CA GLN A 29 -7.74 -0.71 -3.21
C GLN A 29 -6.33 -0.13 -3.41
N TRP A 30 -6.09 0.47 -4.57
CA TRP A 30 -4.78 1.03 -4.94
C TRP A 30 -4.76 2.55 -4.86
N PHE A 31 -3.58 3.08 -4.61
CA PHE A 31 -3.32 4.50 -4.52
C PHE A 31 -2.06 4.85 -5.30
N GLU A 32 -2.05 6.05 -5.89
CA GLU A 32 -0.88 6.63 -6.56
C GLU A 32 -0.36 7.83 -5.75
N SER A 33 0.97 7.94 -5.69
CA SER A 33 1.69 9.06 -5.11
C SER A 33 2.99 9.33 -5.88
N GLU A 34 3.76 10.32 -5.44
CA GLU A 34 5.11 10.57 -5.97
C GLU A 34 6.09 9.40 -5.72
N LEU A 35 5.77 8.50 -4.80
CA LEU A 35 6.57 7.31 -4.45
C LEU A 35 6.11 6.05 -5.20
N GLY A 36 5.30 6.22 -6.26
CA GLY A 36 4.76 5.12 -7.04
C GLY A 36 3.38 4.66 -6.56
N PHE A 37 3.10 3.38 -6.75
CA PHE A 37 1.80 2.79 -6.46
C PHE A 37 1.86 1.98 -5.18
N TYR A 38 0.82 2.05 -4.35
CA TYR A 38 0.74 1.20 -3.18
C TYR A 38 -0.71 0.81 -2.87
N THR A 39 -0.87 -0.28 -2.13
CA THR A 39 -2.13 -0.74 -1.57
C THR A 39 -1.91 -1.11 -0.11
N GLN A 40 -2.96 -0.91 0.70
CA GLN A 40 -3.07 -1.44 2.05
C GLN A 40 -4.24 -2.40 2.07
N PHE A 41 -4.14 -3.45 2.90
CA PHE A 41 -5.15 -4.50 2.96
C PHE A 41 -6.22 -4.25 4.03
N GLU A 42 -6.07 -3.20 4.83
CA GLU A 42 -7.00 -2.83 5.90
C GLU A 42 -8.21 -2.06 5.37
N GLY A 43 -9.37 -2.34 5.95
CA GLY A 43 -10.58 -1.52 5.80
C GLY A 43 -10.63 -0.41 6.85
N GLU A 44 -11.48 0.59 6.65
CA GLU A 44 -11.70 1.66 7.63
C GLU A 44 -12.16 1.12 9.00
N THR A 45 -13.01 0.11 8.96
CA THR A 45 -13.59 -0.62 10.09
C THR A 45 -12.91 -1.96 10.37
N ALA A 46 -11.91 -2.33 9.56
CA ALA A 46 -11.24 -3.63 9.59
C ALA A 46 -9.73 -3.43 9.62
N ARG A 47 -9.26 -2.82 10.72
CA ARG A 47 -7.85 -2.49 10.96
C ARG A 47 -7.10 -3.68 11.57
N PHE A 48 -5.80 -3.75 11.33
CA PHE A 48 -4.90 -4.70 11.96
C PHE A 48 -4.26 -4.03 13.18
N PRO A 49 -4.54 -4.49 14.41
CA PRO A 49 -4.13 -3.79 15.62
C PRO A 49 -2.62 -3.84 15.86
N GLU A 50 -1.93 -4.85 15.32
CA GLU A 50 -0.53 -5.14 15.62
C GLU A 50 0.42 -4.87 14.46
N LEU A 51 -0.04 -5.04 13.21
CA LEU A 51 0.81 -5.01 12.02
C LEU A 51 0.13 -4.33 10.84
N GLY A 52 0.74 -3.27 10.32
CA GLY A 52 0.40 -2.71 9.01
C GLY A 52 1.02 -3.55 7.89
N ILE A 53 0.20 -3.98 6.92
CA ILE A 53 0.68 -4.70 5.74
C ILE A 53 0.35 -3.89 4.50
N GLY A 54 1.39 -3.42 3.82
CA GLY A 54 1.29 -2.71 2.55
C GLY A 54 2.03 -3.44 1.43
N LEU A 55 1.59 -3.21 0.20
CA LEU A 55 2.33 -3.62 -0.99
C LEU A 55 2.54 -2.41 -1.90
N GLY A 56 3.81 -2.13 -2.19
CA GLY A 56 4.23 -1.06 -3.10
C GLY A 56 4.77 -1.61 -4.42
N ILE A 57 4.51 -0.89 -5.51
CA ILE A 57 5.17 -1.09 -6.79
C ILE A 57 5.98 0.18 -7.08
N LEU A 58 7.30 0.00 -7.12
CA LEU A 58 8.26 1.05 -7.44
C LEU A 58 8.62 0.98 -8.92
N ARG A 59 8.67 2.12 -9.60
CA ARG A 59 9.32 2.17 -10.91
C ARG A 59 10.84 2.13 -10.76
N PRO A 60 11.57 1.68 -11.80
CA PRO A 60 13.03 1.72 -11.77
C PRO A 60 13.56 3.12 -11.44
N GLY A 61 14.37 3.22 -10.38
CA GLY A 61 14.96 4.48 -9.92
C GLY A 61 14.10 5.30 -8.94
N GLU A 62 12.84 4.92 -8.68
CA GLU A 62 12.03 5.56 -7.64
C GLU A 62 12.52 5.14 -6.24
N PRO A 63 12.60 6.08 -5.28
CA PRO A 63 12.89 5.75 -3.88
C PRO A 63 11.76 4.91 -3.28
N SER A 64 12.10 3.98 -2.39
CA SER A 64 11.09 3.09 -1.78
C SER A 64 10.16 3.79 -0.81
N ALA A 65 10.70 4.81 -0.13
CA ALA A 65 10.01 5.60 0.86
C ALA A 65 10.77 6.92 1.07
N MET A 66 10.10 7.86 1.74
CA MET A 66 10.73 9.02 2.34
C MET A 66 11.39 8.59 3.64
N TYR A 67 12.52 9.21 3.98
CA TYR A 67 13.17 8.90 5.25
C TYR A 67 12.30 9.40 6.42
N HIS A 68 11.89 8.52 7.31
CA HIS A 68 11.15 8.86 8.51
C HIS A 68 11.63 7.99 9.68
N GLY A 69 11.34 8.44 10.88
CA GLY A 69 11.50 7.65 12.10
C GLY A 69 10.12 7.34 12.65
N GLU A 70 9.93 6.10 13.06
CA GLU A 70 8.78 5.66 13.83
C GLU A 70 9.26 4.83 15.03
N ASP A 71 8.48 4.83 16.11
CA ASP A 71 8.75 3.99 17.28
C ASP A 71 8.45 2.51 16.99
N ALA A 72 7.60 2.25 15.99
CA ALA A 72 7.28 0.92 15.50
C ALA A 72 8.41 0.34 14.64
N GLN A 73 8.43 -1.00 14.50
CA GLN A 73 9.39 -1.67 13.63
C GLN A 73 8.82 -1.78 12.21
N GLU A 74 9.52 -1.19 11.23
CA GLU A 74 9.24 -1.39 9.80
C GLU A 74 10.20 -2.43 9.19
N ASN A 75 9.68 -3.32 8.35
CA ASN A 75 10.48 -4.29 7.60
C ASN A 75 10.01 -4.36 6.14
N PHE A 76 10.94 -4.66 5.23
CA PHE A 76 10.65 -4.76 3.79
C PHE A 76 11.02 -6.14 3.25
N LEU A 77 10.10 -6.72 2.47
CA LEU A 77 10.36 -7.88 1.64
C LEU A 77 10.32 -7.47 0.17
N CYS A 78 11.33 -7.85 -0.60
CA CYS A 78 11.41 -7.60 -2.03
C CYS A 78 11.42 -8.91 -2.80
N PRO A 79 10.24 -9.41 -3.23
CA PRO A 79 10.17 -10.68 -3.96
C PRO A 79 10.79 -10.59 -5.37
N LEU A 80 10.92 -9.38 -5.93
CA LEU A 80 11.37 -9.14 -7.30
C LEU A 80 12.35 -7.95 -7.35
N GLY A 81 13.58 -8.23 -7.75
CA GLY A 81 14.61 -7.20 -7.99
C GLY A 81 15.28 -6.69 -6.71
N ARG A 82 15.65 -5.41 -6.71
CA ARG A 82 16.30 -4.72 -5.59
C ARG A 82 15.52 -3.46 -5.25
N VAL A 83 15.34 -3.21 -3.96
CA VAL A 83 14.78 -1.96 -3.44
C VAL A 83 15.88 -0.90 -3.33
N PRO A 84 15.74 0.28 -3.97
CA PRO A 84 16.60 1.42 -3.73
C PRO A 84 16.46 1.91 -2.28
N ALA A 85 17.52 2.49 -1.71
CA ALA A 85 17.43 3.03 -0.35
C ALA A 85 16.41 4.19 -0.29
N PRO A 86 15.79 4.44 0.88
CA PRO A 86 14.91 5.59 1.08
C PRO A 86 15.62 6.91 0.74
N ASP A 87 14.86 7.90 0.26
CA ASP A 87 15.42 9.22 0.02
C ASP A 87 15.70 9.92 1.36
N ARG A 88 16.99 9.98 1.74
CA ARG A 88 17.46 10.65 2.96
C ARG A 88 17.42 12.18 2.88
N ARG A 89 17.18 12.76 1.70
CA ARG A 89 17.11 14.22 1.52
C ARG A 89 15.71 14.77 1.77
N ARG A 90 14.70 13.91 1.85
CA ARG A 90 13.31 14.30 2.06
C ARG A 90 12.69 13.50 3.20
N GLY A 91 12.31 14.19 4.28
CA GLY A 91 11.55 13.61 5.39
C GLY A 91 10.04 13.76 5.18
N ALA A 92 9.26 12.77 5.60
CA ALA A 92 7.80 12.90 5.62
C ALA A 92 7.36 13.66 6.89
N ALA A 93 6.59 14.74 6.73
CA ALA A 93 5.69 15.19 7.78
C ALA A 93 4.45 14.27 7.75
N THR A 94 3.95 13.87 8.91
CA THR A 94 2.95 12.81 9.15
C THR A 94 1.62 12.96 8.38
N HIS A 95 1.39 14.09 7.69
CA HIS A 95 0.17 14.42 6.97
C HIS A 95 0.43 15.17 5.66
N SER A 96 1.00 14.54 4.63
CA SER A 96 0.81 14.98 3.21
C SER A 96 1.58 14.13 2.22
N LEU A 97 1.33 12.82 2.19
CA LEU A 97 1.46 12.12 0.91
C LEU A 97 0.16 12.40 0.17
N GLY A 98 0.20 13.01 -1.01
CA GLY A 98 -0.98 13.31 -1.83
C GLY A 98 -1.59 12.04 -2.42
N LEU A 99 -2.07 11.13 -1.57
CA LEU A 99 -2.57 9.81 -1.92
C LEU A 99 -3.83 9.96 -2.75
N ARG A 100 -3.79 9.49 -3.99
CA ARG A 100 -4.95 9.50 -4.89
C ARG A 100 -5.41 8.08 -5.12
N PRO A 101 -6.65 7.73 -4.75
CA PRO A 101 -7.21 6.43 -5.07
C PRO A 101 -7.18 6.18 -6.59
N LEU A 102 -6.81 4.97 -6.98
CA LEU A 102 -6.77 4.54 -8.37
C LEU A 102 -8.00 3.69 -8.70
N PRO A 103 -8.68 3.95 -9.83
CA PRO A 103 -9.82 3.14 -10.26
C PRO A 103 -9.46 1.69 -10.58
N SER A 104 -8.21 1.43 -10.99
CA SER A 104 -7.72 0.08 -11.31
C SER A 104 -6.20 0.09 -11.49
N LEU A 105 -5.52 -0.98 -11.07
CA LEU A 105 -4.09 -1.16 -11.33
C LEU A 105 -3.78 -1.28 -12.83
N ASP A 106 -4.67 -1.85 -13.65
CA ASP A 106 -4.44 -2.01 -15.09
C ASP A 106 -4.32 -0.67 -15.86
N ARG A 107 -4.80 0.44 -15.26
CA ARG A 107 -4.61 1.81 -15.79
C ARG A 107 -3.31 2.46 -15.33
N ALA A 108 -2.66 1.96 -14.29
CA ALA A 108 -1.30 2.33 -13.96
C ALA A 108 -0.43 1.85 -15.12
N ARG A 109 0.12 2.76 -15.91
CA ARG A 109 1.02 2.42 -17.02
C ARG A 109 2.31 1.82 -16.45
N LEU A 110 2.27 0.56 -16.04
CA LEU A 110 3.41 -0.28 -15.70
C LEU A 110 4.08 -0.64 -17.02
N ARG A 111 4.79 0.32 -17.63
CA ARG A 111 5.64 0.03 -18.78
C ARG A 111 6.78 -0.86 -18.29
N ARG A 112 6.86 -2.05 -18.87
CA ARG A 112 7.98 -2.99 -18.69
C ARG A 112 9.28 -2.36 -19.16
#